data_AF-A0A7C0ZAN5-F1
#
_entry.id   AF-A0A7C0ZAN5-F1
#
_cell.length_a   1.000
_cell.length_b   1.000
_cell.length_c   1.000
_cell.angle_alpha   90.00
_cell.angle_beta   90.00
_cell.angle_gamma   90.00
#
_symmetry.space_group_name_H-M   'P 1'
#
loop_
_entity.id
_entity.type
_entity.pdbx_description
1 polymer ?
#
loop_
_entity_poly.entity_id
_entity_poly.type
_entity_poly.pdbx_seq_one_letter_code
_entity_poly.pdbx_strand_id
1 'polypeptide(L)'
;MPNFYYRAINNFGQIVEDVLEAPNLGVVTERLDNWGLTPLQIREHKPIQSSFLKKLNEKKIKSDEIVLFTKQLTTLLKAGVPLLSALEALVEQASNSKLRSIIQDIYISVESGNSFSDALDKHRDVFPKLYASSVRAGEMSGSLDEVLERMATMLTYEKETRDKIKSAMRYPIIVVCALVLAFVILILMVIPKFAAMFQQLGATLPLPTRVLIAINDLFQNYGIFIFSAVVVLFLAFKRYTKTPKGHFQWDKIKLRLPLFGPLILKNSLSRFAKMFETLNRSGLPILETLGIVAETVGNLAVGEEIRKISLGVQKGEGLARPLRRSELFPPMVVRMIAIGEQSGSLDSMLENISRHYDIEVDYAIKKMTSMINLY
;
A
#
# COMPACT_ATOMS: atom_id res chain seq x y z
N MET A 1 -12.50 -18.85 -28.09
CA MET A 1 -12.94 -18.83 -29.51
C MET A 1 -14.06 -17.79 -29.62
N PRO A 2 -14.62 -17.44 -30.80
CA PRO A 2 -15.71 -16.46 -30.83
C PRO A 2 -16.99 -17.05 -30.19
N ASN A 3 -17.71 -16.19 -29.48
CA ASN A 3 -19.01 -16.53 -28.89
C ASN A 3 -20.12 -15.97 -29.78
N PHE A 4 -21.17 -16.75 -29.99
CA PHE A 4 -22.34 -16.35 -30.77
C PHE A 4 -23.57 -16.40 -29.86
N TYR A 5 -24.28 -15.28 -29.78
CA TYR A 5 -25.60 -15.27 -29.16
C TYR A 5 -26.61 -15.73 -30.21
N TYR A 6 -27.47 -16.68 -29.84
CA TYR A 6 -28.55 -17.14 -30.68
C TYR A 6 -29.90 -16.98 -30.00
N ARG A 7 -30.92 -16.73 -30.81
CA ARG A 7 -32.34 -16.79 -30.47
C ARG A 7 -32.98 -17.77 -31.44
N ALA A 8 -33.50 -18.88 -30.95
CA ALA A 8 -34.08 -19.94 -31.76
C ALA A 8 -35.42 -20.39 -31.19
N ILE A 9 -36.28 -20.98 -32.02
CA ILE A 9 -37.57 -21.53 -31.62
C ILE A 9 -37.48 -23.05 -31.56
N ASN A 10 -37.95 -23.66 -30.48
CA ASN A 10 -38.03 -25.11 -30.36
C ASN A 10 -39.30 -25.65 -31.06
N ASN A 11 -39.39 -26.97 -31.21
CA ASN A 11 -40.54 -27.64 -31.82
C ASN A 11 -41.90 -27.41 -31.11
N PHE A 12 -41.89 -26.84 -29.90
CA PHE A 12 -43.07 -26.48 -29.13
C PHE A 12 -43.45 -24.99 -29.25
N GLY A 13 -42.77 -24.24 -30.13
CA GLY A 13 -43.02 -22.82 -30.36
C GLY A 13 -42.43 -21.89 -29.29
N GLN A 14 -41.59 -22.39 -28.39
CA GLN A 14 -40.95 -21.58 -27.35
C GLN A 14 -39.62 -21.02 -27.84
N ILE A 15 -39.37 -19.77 -27.50
CA ILE A 15 -38.12 -19.08 -27.84
C ILE A 15 -37.06 -19.40 -26.80
N VAL A 16 -35.91 -19.89 -27.26
CA VAL A 16 -34.72 -20.20 -26.46
C VAL A 16 -33.60 -19.25 -26.87
N GLU A 17 -32.98 -18.62 -25.88
CA GLU A 17 -31.90 -17.65 -26.05
C GLU A 17 -30.69 -18.07 -25.22
N ASP A 18 -29.53 -18.25 -25.86
CA ASP A 18 -28.29 -18.61 -25.18
C ASP A 18 -27.05 -18.18 -25.97
N VAL A 19 -25.86 -18.35 -25.38
CA VAL A 19 -24.56 -18.06 -26.00
C VAL A 19 -23.79 -19.35 -26.24
N LEU A 20 -23.44 -19.58 -27.50
CA LEU A 20 -22.70 -20.76 -27.95
C LEU A 20 -21.29 -20.38 -28.41
N GLU A 21 -20.28 -21.08 -27.90
CA GLU A 21 -18.90 -20.96 -28.39
C GLU A 21 -18.72 -21.84 -29.64
N ALA A 22 -18.36 -21.21 -30.76
CA ALA A 22 -18.21 -21.89 -32.04
C ALA A 22 -17.16 -21.16 -32.90
N PRO A 23 -16.45 -21.88 -33.80
CA PRO A 23 -15.41 -21.27 -34.64
C PRO A 23 -15.98 -20.37 -35.75
N ASN A 24 -17.20 -20.62 -36.22
CA ASN A 24 -17.88 -19.81 -37.23
C ASN A 24 -19.41 -19.97 -37.12
N LEU A 25 -20.15 -19.12 -37.83
CA LEU A 25 -21.61 -19.10 -37.83
C LEU A 25 -22.24 -20.40 -38.37
N GLY A 26 -21.59 -21.06 -39.33
CA GLY A 26 -22.04 -22.34 -39.89
C GLY A 26 -22.09 -23.47 -38.85
N VAL A 27 -21.12 -23.51 -37.93
CA VAL A 27 -21.09 -24.50 -36.83
C VAL A 27 -22.18 -24.22 -35.79
N VAL A 28 -22.58 -22.96 -35.62
CA VAL A 28 -23.71 -22.59 -34.74
C VAL A 28 -25.02 -23.08 -35.34
N THR A 29 -25.27 -22.82 -36.62
CA THR A 29 -26.48 -23.28 -37.32
C THR A 29 -26.61 -24.80 -37.31
N GLU A 30 -25.51 -25.52 -37.57
CA GLU A 30 -25.51 -26.99 -37.58
C GLU A 30 -25.82 -27.56 -36.18
N ARG A 31 -25.28 -26.97 -35.11
CA ARG A 31 -25.59 -27.38 -33.73
C ARG A 31 -27.03 -27.09 -33.33
N LEU A 32 -27.58 -25.95 -33.74
CA LEU A 32 -28.97 -25.60 -33.46
C LEU A 32 -29.93 -26.55 -34.19
N ASP A 33 -29.66 -26.89 -35.45
CA ASP A 33 -30.44 -27.89 -36.20
C ASP A 33 -30.37 -29.27 -35.52
N ASN A 34 -29.18 -29.71 -35.08
CA ASN A 34 -29.01 -30.96 -34.33
C ASN A 34 -29.80 -30.99 -33.00
N TRP A 35 -30.09 -29.82 -32.42
CA TRP A 35 -30.91 -29.69 -31.21
C TRP A 35 -32.40 -29.49 -31.51
N GLY A 36 -32.82 -29.52 -32.78
CA GLY A 36 -34.20 -29.27 -33.18
C GLY A 36 -34.65 -27.83 -32.90
N LEU A 37 -33.72 -26.87 -32.93
CA LEU A 37 -33.96 -25.45 -32.71
C LEU A 37 -33.85 -24.70 -34.04
N THR A 38 -34.95 -24.08 -34.49
CA THR A 38 -34.93 -23.27 -35.72
C THR A 38 -34.43 -21.86 -35.39
N PRO A 39 -33.30 -21.38 -35.97
CA PRO A 39 -32.71 -20.09 -35.61
C PRO A 39 -33.57 -18.92 -36.12
N LEU A 40 -33.89 -17.98 -35.22
CA LEU A 40 -34.55 -16.71 -35.54
C LEU A 40 -33.54 -15.57 -35.70
N GLN A 41 -32.46 -15.60 -34.92
CA GLN A 41 -31.39 -14.61 -34.97
C GLN A 41 -30.09 -15.20 -34.42
N ILE A 42 -29.00 -15.10 -35.18
CA ILE A 42 -27.65 -15.42 -34.72
C ILE A 42 -26.82 -14.16 -34.87
N ARG A 43 -26.21 -13.70 -33.77
CA ARG A 43 -25.33 -12.53 -33.77
C ARG A 43 -24.01 -12.91 -33.12
N GLU A 44 -22.92 -12.48 -33.73
CA GLU A 44 -21.61 -12.58 -33.11
C GLU A 44 -21.64 -11.79 -31.80
N HIS A 45 -21.52 -12.48 -30.67
CA HIS A 45 -21.44 -11.87 -29.36
C HIS A 45 -20.00 -11.39 -29.17
N LYS A 46 -19.69 -10.24 -29.79
CA LYS A 46 -18.49 -9.50 -29.42
C LYS A 46 -18.69 -9.09 -27.97
N PRO A 47 -17.84 -9.52 -27.02
CA PRO A 47 -17.97 -9.07 -25.65
C PRO A 47 -17.88 -7.55 -25.68
N ILE A 48 -19.03 -6.89 -25.46
CA ILE A 48 -19.06 -5.45 -25.23
C ILE A 48 -18.05 -5.20 -24.13
N GLN A 49 -17.16 -4.26 -24.39
CA GLN A 49 -15.94 -3.86 -23.69
C GLN A 49 -16.20 -3.38 -22.24
N SER A 50 -17.01 -4.13 -21.49
CA SER A 50 -17.35 -3.95 -20.08
C SER A 50 -16.18 -4.31 -19.16
N SER A 51 -15.10 -4.89 -19.70
CA SER A 51 -13.83 -5.07 -18.98
C SER A 51 -13.21 -3.74 -18.54
N PHE A 52 -13.39 -2.65 -19.33
CA PHE A 52 -12.83 -1.35 -18.98
C PHE A 52 -13.63 -0.65 -17.86
N LEU A 53 -14.96 -0.79 -17.85
CA LEU A 53 -15.83 -0.27 -16.79
C LEU A 53 -15.79 -1.13 -15.51
N LYS A 54 -15.63 -2.45 -15.62
CA LYS A 54 -15.38 -3.33 -14.46
C LYS A 54 -14.02 -3.02 -13.81
N LYS A 55 -12.96 -2.79 -14.59
CA LYS A 55 -11.64 -2.38 -14.05
C LYS A 55 -11.67 -1.01 -13.37
N LEU A 56 -12.52 -0.08 -13.79
CA LEU A 56 -12.68 1.21 -13.11
C LEU A 56 -13.44 1.10 -11.77
N ASN A 57 -14.25 0.06 -11.58
CA ASN A 57 -15.07 -0.14 -10.39
C ASN A 57 -14.58 -1.29 -9.48
N GLU A 58 -13.39 -1.85 -9.75
CA GLU A 58 -12.74 -2.77 -8.82
C GLU A 58 -12.35 -1.99 -7.55
N LYS A 59 -13.11 -2.23 -6.47
CA LYS A 59 -12.82 -1.67 -5.16
C LYS A 59 -11.41 -2.10 -4.75
N LYS A 60 -10.52 -1.12 -4.61
CA LYS A 60 -9.17 -1.35 -4.06
C LYS A 60 -9.28 -2.05 -2.71
N ILE A 61 -8.55 -3.15 -2.55
CA ILE A 61 -8.52 -3.91 -1.30
C ILE A 61 -7.97 -3.02 -0.19
N LYS A 62 -8.73 -2.90 0.90
CA LYS A 62 -8.34 -2.12 2.08
C LYS A 62 -7.50 -2.99 3.01
N SER A 63 -6.59 -2.36 3.76
CA SER A 63 -5.79 -3.06 4.77
C SER A 63 -6.65 -3.82 5.79
N ASP A 64 -7.82 -3.27 6.12
CA ASP A 64 -8.82 -3.87 7.01
C ASP A 64 -9.30 -5.24 6.54
N GLU A 65 -9.44 -5.42 5.23
CA GLU A 65 -9.94 -6.66 4.64
C GLU A 65 -8.86 -7.75 4.73
N ILE A 66 -7.59 -7.39 4.59
CA ILE A 66 -6.45 -8.31 4.75
C ILE A 66 -6.27 -8.70 6.22
N VAL A 67 -6.42 -7.74 7.15
CA VAL A 67 -6.41 -8.00 8.60
C VAL A 67 -7.55 -8.94 8.98
N LEU A 68 -8.75 -8.69 8.48
CA LEU A 68 -9.92 -9.52 8.76
C LEU A 68 -9.75 -10.94 8.20
N PHE A 69 -9.35 -11.06 6.93
CA PHE A 69 -9.03 -12.34 6.30
C PHE A 69 -8.03 -13.14 7.13
N THR A 70 -6.91 -12.51 7.53
CA THR A 70 -5.86 -13.19 8.31
C THR A 70 -6.37 -13.63 9.68
N LYS A 71 -7.16 -12.78 10.36
CA LYS A 71 -7.77 -13.13 11.66
C LYS A 71 -8.75 -14.29 11.54
N GLN A 72 -9.65 -14.25 10.57
CA GLN A 72 -10.64 -15.31 10.37
C GLN A 72 -9.95 -16.63 9.99
N LEU A 73 -8.96 -16.59 9.10
CA LEU A 73 -8.16 -17.77 8.77
C LEU A 73 -7.46 -18.33 10.01
N THR A 74 -6.81 -17.48 10.81
CA THR A 74 -6.18 -17.88 12.08
C THR A 74 -7.19 -18.56 13.02
N THR A 75 -8.39 -17.97 13.18
CA THR A 75 -9.44 -18.52 14.04
C THR A 75 -9.91 -19.90 13.57
N LEU A 76 -10.10 -20.09 12.26
CA LEU A 76 -10.52 -21.37 11.70
C LEU A 76 -9.44 -22.44 11.88
N LEU A 77 -8.17 -22.12 11.58
CA LEU A 77 -7.07 -23.07 11.72
C LEU A 77 -6.84 -23.45 13.19
N LYS A 78 -6.93 -22.49 14.12
CA LYS A 78 -6.86 -22.77 15.58
C LYS A 78 -8.00 -23.65 16.07
N ALA A 79 -9.16 -23.59 15.41
CA ALA A 79 -10.28 -24.48 15.70
C ALA A 79 -10.12 -25.89 15.07
N GLY A 80 -8.99 -26.17 14.41
CA GLY A 80 -8.70 -27.44 13.77
C GLY A 80 -9.35 -27.61 12.39
N VAL A 81 -9.91 -26.54 11.81
CA VAL A 81 -10.48 -26.58 10.46
C VAL A 81 -9.34 -26.76 9.44
N PRO A 82 -9.40 -27.73 8.52
CA PRO A 82 -8.40 -27.88 7.47
C PRO A 82 -8.26 -26.62 6.61
N LEU A 83 -7.04 -26.32 6.16
CA LEU A 83 -6.74 -25.10 5.39
C LEU A 83 -7.65 -24.93 4.17
N LEU A 84 -7.89 -26.01 3.41
CA LEU A 84 -8.73 -25.95 2.21
C LEU A 84 -10.16 -25.50 2.53
N SER A 85 -10.77 -26.12 3.54
CA SER A 85 -12.12 -25.78 4.02
C SER A 85 -12.18 -24.37 4.62
N ALA A 86 -11.11 -23.94 5.31
CA ALA A 86 -11.03 -22.59 5.82
C ALA A 86 -10.97 -21.56 4.67
N LEU A 87 -10.18 -21.82 3.62
CA LEU A 87 -10.11 -20.94 2.45
C LEU A 87 -11.45 -20.88 1.70
N GLU A 88 -12.12 -22.03 1.51
CA GLU A 88 -13.46 -22.10 0.90
C GLU A 88 -14.47 -21.22 1.65
N ALA A 89 -14.56 -21.36 2.98
CA ALA A 89 -15.43 -20.53 3.81
C ALA A 89 -15.12 -19.03 3.69
N LEU A 90 -13.83 -18.66 3.54
CA LEU A 90 -13.40 -17.27 3.39
C LEU A 90 -13.72 -16.68 2.01
N VAL A 91 -13.78 -17.51 0.95
CA VAL A 91 -14.26 -17.06 -0.37
C VAL A 91 -15.71 -16.58 -0.26
N GLU A 92 -16.56 -17.36 0.39
CA GLU A 92 -17.99 -17.05 0.54
C GLU A 92 -18.21 -15.77 1.36
N GLN A 93 -17.41 -15.56 2.40
CA GLN A 93 -17.53 -14.42 3.31
C GLN A 93 -16.87 -13.13 2.80
N ALA A 94 -15.97 -13.22 1.81
CA ALA A 94 -15.25 -12.05 1.31
C ALA A 94 -16.20 -11.03 0.67
N SER A 95 -16.31 -9.83 1.25
CA SER A 95 -17.21 -8.78 0.76
C SER A 95 -16.66 -8.03 -0.47
N ASN A 96 -15.33 -7.99 -0.61
CA ASN A 96 -14.66 -7.37 -1.75
C ASN A 96 -14.47 -8.39 -2.88
N SER A 97 -15.01 -8.08 -4.07
CA SER A 97 -14.93 -8.97 -5.23
C SER A 97 -13.50 -9.26 -5.69
N LYS A 98 -12.58 -8.28 -5.58
CA LYS A 98 -11.18 -8.48 -5.93
C LYS A 98 -10.50 -9.42 -4.92
N LEU A 99 -10.75 -9.22 -3.62
CA LEU A 99 -10.20 -10.09 -2.59
C LEU A 99 -10.77 -11.51 -2.71
N ARG A 100 -12.07 -11.65 -2.97
CA ARG A 100 -12.72 -12.94 -3.21
C ARG A 100 -12.07 -13.71 -4.35
N SER A 101 -11.82 -13.04 -5.49
CA SER A 101 -11.12 -13.65 -6.63
C SER A 101 -9.73 -14.14 -6.25
N ILE A 102 -8.98 -13.34 -5.48
CA ILE A 102 -7.63 -13.71 -5.04
C ILE A 102 -7.67 -14.92 -4.08
N ILE A 103 -8.61 -14.95 -3.13
CA ILE A 103 -8.75 -16.09 -2.21
C ILE A 103 -9.17 -17.34 -2.99
N GLN A 104 -10.04 -17.21 -4.00
CA GLN A 104 -10.40 -18.32 -4.88
C GLN A 104 -9.19 -18.83 -5.68
N ASP A 105 -8.37 -17.94 -6.24
CA ASP A 105 -7.15 -18.32 -6.95
C ASP A 105 -6.18 -19.06 -6.02
N ILE A 106 -6.04 -18.60 -4.78
CA ILE A 106 -5.24 -19.25 -3.74
C ILE A 106 -5.81 -20.63 -3.39
N TYR A 107 -7.12 -20.73 -3.17
CA TYR A 107 -7.81 -22.00 -2.91
C TYR A 107 -7.53 -23.03 -4.00
N ILE A 108 -7.73 -22.67 -5.28
CA ILE A 108 -7.47 -23.55 -6.43
C ILE A 108 -5.99 -23.94 -6.50
N SER A 109 -5.08 -23.00 -6.20
CA SER A 109 -3.65 -23.28 -6.20
C SER A 109 -3.26 -24.30 -5.11
N VAL A 110 -3.88 -24.23 -3.93
CA VAL A 110 -3.64 -25.17 -2.83
C VAL A 110 -4.32 -26.51 -3.09
N GLU A 111 -5.55 -26.51 -3.63
CA GLU A 111 -6.29 -27.71 -4.02
C GLU A 111 -5.54 -28.52 -5.09
N SER A 112 -4.88 -27.83 -6.03
CA SER A 112 -4.00 -28.44 -7.03
C SER A 112 -2.64 -28.90 -6.50
N GLY A 113 -2.39 -28.77 -5.19
CA GLY A 113 -1.22 -29.31 -4.51
C GLY A 113 -0.02 -28.36 -4.39
N ASN A 114 -0.16 -27.07 -4.72
CA ASN A 114 0.89 -26.09 -4.40
C ASN A 114 0.84 -25.73 -2.90
N SER A 115 1.97 -25.29 -2.35
CA SER A 115 2.00 -24.74 -0.98
C SER A 115 1.15 -23.46 -0.89
N PHE A 116 0.63 -23.19 0.30
CA PHE A 116 -0.12 -21.96 0.58
C PHE A 116 0.76 -20.73 0.44
N SER A 117 2.02 -20.80 0.89
CA SER A 117 2.97 -19.70 0.73
C SER A 117 3.27 -19.38 -0.73
N ASP A 118 3.40 -20.38 -1.61
CA ASP A 118 3.63 -20.14 -3.04
C ASP A 118 2.39 -19.58 -3.74
N ALA A 119 1.20 -20.00 -3.31
CA ALA A 119 -0.05 -19.39 -3.76
C ALA A 119 -0.13 -17.91 -3.37
N LEU A 120 0.21 -17.57 -2.12
CA LEU A 120 0.27 -16.17 -1.64
C LEU A 120 1.31 -15.34 -2.39
N ASP A 121 2.48 -15.91 -2.69
CA ASP A 121 3.58 -15.20 -3.34
C ASP A 121 3.26 -14.79 -4.80
N LYS A 122 2.24 -15.39 -5.43
CA LYS A 122 1.70 -14.94 -6.73
C LYS A 122 0.93 -13.62 -6.62
N HIS A 123 0.48 -13.24 -5.42
CA HIS A 123 -0.37 -12.07 -5.17
C HIS A 123 0.34 -11.02 -4.28
N ARG A 124 1.59 -10.65 -4.64
CA ARG A 124 2.43 -9.71 -3.86
C ARG A 124 1.85 -8.31 -3.69
N ASP A 125 0.89 -7.91 -4.51
CA ASP A 125 0.19 -6.63 -4.37
C ASP A 125 -0.74 -6.59 -3.15
N VAL A 126 -1.18 -7.76 -2.69
CA VAL A 126 -2.07 -7.93 -1.53
C VAL A 126 -1.35 -8.60 -0.36
N PHE A 127 -0.55 -9.63 -0.62
CA PHE A 127 0.21 -10.37 0.38
C PHE A 127 1.71 -10.10 0.17
N PRO A 128 2.29 -9.13 0.90
CA PRO A 128 3.70 -8.79 0.72
C PRO A 128 4.61 -10.00 0.96
N LYS A 129 5.84 -9.95 0.44
CA LYS A 129 6.84 -11.02 0.63
C LYS A 129 7.02 -11.46 2.08
N LEU A 130 6.96 -10.51 3.01
CA LEU A 130 6.97 -10.77 4.45
C LEU A 130 5.86 -11.74 4.87
N TYR A 131 4.63 -11.55 4.38
CA TYR A 131 3.50 -12.42 4.67
C TYR A 131 3.72 -13.83 4.11
N ALA A 132 4.03 -13.94 2.82
CA ALA A 132 4.26 -15.23 2.17
C ALA A 132 5.44 -15.99 2.79
N SER A 133 6.52 -15.31 3.15
CA SER A 133 7.71 -15.93 3.75
C SER A 133 7.46 -16.38 5.20
N SER A 134 6.72 -15.61 5.99
CA SER A 134 6.28 -16.05 7.31
C SER A 134 5.43 -17.32 7.19
N VAL A 135 4.42 -17.31 6.31
CA VAL A 135 3.55 -18.47 6.06
C VAL A 135 4.37 -19.68 5.62
N ARG A 136 5.36 -19.51 4.73
CA ARG A 136 6.25 -20.58 4.30
C ARG A 136 6.96 -21.25 5.47
N ALA A 137 7.51 -20.46 6.38
CA ALA A 137 8.16 -21.00 7.56
C ALA A 137 7.17 -21.75 8.46
N GLY A 138 5.96 -21.21 8.65
CA GLY A 138 4.89 -21.87 9.39
C GLY A 138 4.40 -23.18 8.76
N GLU A 139 4.36 -23.26 7.42
CA GLU A 139 4.06 -24.50 6.70
C GLU A 139 5.16 -25.55 6.92
N MET A 140 6.43 -25.14 6.84
CA MET A 140 7.57 -26.03 7.03
C MET A 140 7.71 -26.54 8.46
N SER A 141 7.38 -25.71 9.46
CA SER A 141 7.43 -26.07 10.89
C SER A 141 6.16 -26.72 11.41
N GLY A 142 5.07 -26.70 10.64
CA GLY A 142 3.74 -27.16 11.08
C GLY A 142 3.07 -26.24 12.10
N SER A 143 3.54 -24.99 12.26
CA SER A 143 2.99 -23.98 13.19
C SER A 143 2.30 -22.83 12.46
N LEU A 144 1.57 -23.15 11.39
CA LEU A 144 0.91 -22.18 10.51
C LEU A 144 -0.09 -21.29 11.26
N ASP A 145 -0.82 -21.83 12.22
CA ASP A 145 -1.78 -21.12 13.06
C ASP A 145 -1.10 -20.07 13.96
N GLU A 146 0.02 -20.41 14.59
CA GLU A 146 0.82 -19.47 15.38
C GLU A 146 1.41 -18.35 14.52
N VAL A 147 1.95 -18.70 13.35
CA VAL A 147 2.51 -17.74 12.42
C VAL A 147 1.44 -16.77 11.91
N LEU A 148 0.26 -17.27 11.53
CA LEU A 148 -0.84 -16.43 11.09
C LEU A 148 -1.36 -15.52 12.21
N GLU A 149 -1.35 -15.96 13.47
CA GLU A 149 -1.67 -15.11 14.61
C GLU A 149 -0.67 -13.94 14.77
N ARG A 150 0.64 -14.23 14.66
CA ARG A 150 1.68 -13.19 14.69
C ARG A 150 1.50 -12.21 13.53
N MET A 151 1.20 -12.72 12.33
CA MET A 151 0.93 -11.91 11.15
C MET A 151 -0.33 -11.04 11.32
N ALA A 152 -1.42 -11.60 11.87
CA ALA A 152 -2.64 -10.85 12.17
C ALA A 152 -2.37 -9.70 13.16
N THR A 153 -1.57 -9.97 14.19
CA THR A 153 -1.16 -8.98 15.18
C THR A 153 -0.33 -7.86 14.55
N MET A 154 0.68 -8.23 13.75
CA MET A 154 1.53 -7.27 13.05
C MET A 154 0.74 -6.41 12.05
N LEU A 155 -0.11 -7.02 11.23
CA LEU A 155 -0.94 -6.29 10.26
C LEU A 155 -1.93 -5.34 10.94
N THR A 156 -2.52 -5.77 12.07
CA THR A 156 -3.38 -4.90 12.89
C THR A 156 -2.60 -3.68 13.37
N TYR A 157 -1.41 -3.91 13.91
CA TYR A 157 -0.54 -2.84 14.40
C TYR A 157 -0.11 -1.85 13.30
N GLU A 158 0.30 -2.36 12.13
CA GLU A 158 0.66 -1.52 10.98
C GLU A 158 -0.53 -0.66 10.50
N LYS A 159 -1.73 -1.24 10.50
CA LYS A 159 -2.96 -0.51 10.16
C LYS A 159 -3.21 0.60 11.17
N GLU A 160 -3.25 0.28 12.46
CA GLU A 160 -3.52 1.26 13.52
C GLU A 160 -2.52 2.42 13.48
N THR A 161 -1.24 2.12 13.32
CA THR A 161 -0.19 3.14 13.17
C THR A 161 -0.43 4.01 11.96
N ARG A 162 -0.75 3.41 10.81
CA ARG A 162 -1.07 4.15 9.58
C ARG A 162 -2.30 5.04 9.75
N ASP A 163 -3.33 4.55 10.43
CA ASP A 163 -4.58 5.29 10.65
C ASP A 163 -4.39 6.44 11.65
N LYS A 164 -3.58 6.23 12.70
CA LYS A 164 -3.12 7.31 13.60
C LYS A 164 -2.38 8.40 12.83
N ILE A 165 -1.41 8.04 12.00
CA ILE A 165 -0.66 8.99 11.17
C ILE A 165 -1.60 9.75 10.22
N LYS A 166 -2.50 9.04 9.52
CA LYS A 166 -3.47 9.67 8.61
C LYS A 166 -4.41 10.62 9.34
N SER A 167 -4.87 10.24 10.53
CA SER A 167 -5.80 11.04 11.34
C SER A 167 -5.10 12.31 11.83
N ALA A 168 -3.86 12.19 12.32
CA ALA A 168 -3.07 13.34 12.75
C ALA A 168 -2.73 14.31 11.60
N MET A 169 -2.56 13.80 10.37
CA MET A 169 -2.32 14.63 9.19
C MET A 169 -3.57 15.33 8.66
N ARG A 170 -4.78 14.89 9.03
CA ARG A 170 -6.04 15.44 8.50
C ARG A 170 -6.19 16.92 8.85
N TYR A 171 -5.92 17.30 10.09
CA TYR A 171 -6.06 18.69 10.53
C TYR A 171 -5.04 19.64 9.85
N PRO A 172 -3.72 19.35 9.85
CA PRO A 172 -2.74 20.12 9.10
C PRO A 172 -3.11 20.35 7.64
N ILE A 173 -3.61 19.32 6.96
CA ILE A 173 -4.02 19.43 5.56
C ILE A 173 -5.19 20.40 5.42
N ILE A 174 -6.20 20.35 6.30
CA ILE A 174 -7.35 21.26 6.27
C ILE A 174 -6.90 22.70 6.51
N VAL A 175 -6.07 22.96 7.53
CA VAL A 175 -5.57 24.30 7.85
C VAL A 175 -4.75 24.88 6.72
N VAL A 176 -3.78 24.12 6.18
CA VAL A 176 -2.96 24.57 5.06
C VAL A 176 -3.82 24.83 3.82
N CYS A 177 -4.81 23.98 3.52
CA CYS A 177 -5.75 24.22 2.42
C CYS A 177 -6.57 25.51 2.63
N ALA A 178 -7.05 25.74 3.86
CA ALA A 178 -7.81 26.95 4.18
C ALA A 178 -6.95 28.22 4.09
N LEU A 179 -5.71 28.18 4.59
CA LEU A 179 -4.75 29.28 4.49
C LEU A 179 -4.38 29.59 3.05
N VAL A 180 -4.10 28.56 2.23
CA VAL A 180 -3.81 28.72 0.81
C VAL A 180 -5.03 29.32 0.09
N LEU A 181 -6.23 28.85 0.38
CA LEU A 181 -7.46 29.38 -0.21
C LEU A 181 -7.68 30.86 0.18
N ALA A 182 -7.56 31.19 1.46
CA ALA A 182 -7.68 32.56 1.96
C ALA A 182 -6.62 33.49 1.33
N PHE A 183 -5.38 33.01 1.21
CA PHE A 183 -4.29 33.75 0.58
C PHE A 183 -4.55 34.02 -0.90
N VAL A 184 -5.06 33.03 -1.64
CA VAL A 184 -5.45 33.19 -3.06
C VAL A 184 -6.59 34.22 -3.19
N ILE A 185 -7.62 34.17 -2.35
CA ILE A 185 -8.71 35.16 -2.35
C ILE A 185 -8.18 36.56 -2.06
N LEU A 186 -7.29 36.68 -1.07
CA LEU A 186 -6.70 37.96 -0.69
C LEU A 186 -5.92 38.59 -1.86
N ILE A 187 -5.08 37.80 -2.55
CA ILE A 187 -4.30 38.28 -3.69
C ILE A 187 -5.19 38.64 -4.88
N LEU A 188 -6.15 37.78 -5.25
CA LEU A 188 -6.92 37.96 -6.49
C LEU A 188 -8.05 38.98 -6.34
N MET A 189 -8.66 39.11 -5.16
CA MET A 189 -9.83 39.98 -4.97
C MET A 189 -9.58 41.22 -4.11
N VAL A 190 -8.78 41.09 -3.05
CA VAL A 190 -8.67 42.15 -2.02
C VAL A 190 -7.58 43.16 -2.40
N ILE A 191 -6.39 42.69 -2.73
CA ILE A 191 -5.25 43.56 -3.05
C ILE A 191 -5.52 44.51 -4.22
N PRO A 192 -6.12 44.08 -5.35
CA PRO A 192 -6.39 44.98 -6.47
C PRO A 192 -7.31 46.14 -6.10
N LYS A 193 -8.30 45.89 -5.22
CA LYS A 193 -9.22 46.94 -4.74
C LYS A 193 -8.48 47.99 -3.92
N PHE A 194 -7.58 47.57 -3.02
CA PHE A 194 -6.75 48.51 -2.26
C PHE A 194 -5.77 49.26 -3.15
N ALA A 195 -5.14 48.59 -4.11
CA ALA A 195 -4.23 49.23 -5.07
C ALA A 195 -4.94 50.36 -5.85
N ALA A 196 -6.15 50.12 -6.34
CA ALA A 196 -6.97 51.12 -7.03
C ALA A 196 -7.31 52.32 -6.13
N MET A 197 -7.65 52.08 -4.86
CA MET A 197 -7.94 53.16 -3.89
C MET A 197 -6.72 54.06 -3.63
N PHE A 198 -5.52 53.47 -3.46
CA PHE A 198 -4.29 54.24 -3.21
C PHE A 198 -3.87 55.08 -4.42
N GLN A 199 -4.09 54.61 -5.64
CA GLN A 199 -3.82 55.40 -6.86
C GLN A 199 -4.70 56.65 -6.93
N GLN A 200 -5.96 56.59 -6.49
CA GLN A 200 -6.86 57.75 -6.45
C GLN A 200 -6.44 58.82 -5.43
N LEU A 201 -5.73 58.42 -4.38
CA LEU A 201 -5.25 59.32 -3.32
C LEU A 201 -3.89 59.98 -3.64
N GLY A 202 -3.30 59.70 -4.80
CA GLY A 202 -2.00 60.27 -5.20
C GLY A 202 -0.81 59.81 -4.34
N ALA A 203 -1.00 58.80 -3.48
CA ALA A 203 0.02 58.29 -2.58
C ALA A 203 0.86 57.20 -3.25
N THR A 204 2.18 57.24 -3.03
CA THR A 204 3.06 56.16 -3.50
C THR A 204 2.88 54.91 -2.64
N LEU A 205 2.63 53.78 -3.28
CA LEU A 205 2.40 52.50 -2.61
C LEU A 205 3.63 52.03 -1.80
N PRO A 206 3.46 51.54 -0.56
CA PRO A 206 4.52 50.89 0.20
C PRO A 206 5.12 49.68 -0.55
N LEU A 207 6.39 49.38 -0.27
CA LEU A 207 7.16 48.32 -0.93
C LEU A 207 6.46 46.94 -0.91
N PRO A 208 5.90 46.46 0.23
CA PRO A 208 5.18 45.19 0.28
C PRO A 208 3.98 45.13 -0.67
N THR A 209 3.22 46.22 -0.77
CA THR A 209 2.04 46.31 -1.67
C THR A 209 2.47 46.34 -3.13
N ARG A 210 3.58 47.00 -3.47
CA ARG A 210 4.14 46.97 -4.84
C ARG A 210 4.61 45.58 -5.25
N VAL A 211 5.24 44.83 -4.34
CA VAL A 211 5.64 43.44 -4.59
C VAL A 211 4.41 42.56 -4.84
N LEU A 212 3.35 42.73 -4.06
CA LEU A 212 2.11 41.97 -4.24
C LEU A 212 1.38 42.30 -5.55
N ILE A 213 1.35 43.58 -5.95
CA ILE A 213 0.80 44.00 -7.25
C ILE A 213 1.63 43.40 -8.38
N ALA A 214 2.96 43.43 -8.28
CA ALA A 214 3.84 42.81 -9.27
C ALA A 214 3.63 41.29 -9.38
N ILE A 215 3.39 40.60 -8.25
CA ILE A 215 3.01 39.18 -8.25
C ILE A 215 1.64 39.00 -8.94
N ASN A 216 0.64 39.81 -8.61
CA ASN A 216 -0.67 39.75 -9.27
C ASN A 216 -0.57 39.97 -10.78
N ASP A 217 0.20 40.97 -11.24
CA ASP A 217 0.38 41.26 -12.66
C ASP A 217 1.12 40.13 -13.37
N LEU A 218 2.06 39.47 -12.69
CA LEU A 218 2.71 38.25 -13.18
C LEU A 218 1.69 37.10 -13.33
N PHE A 219 0.79 36.92 -12.36
CA PHE A 219 -0.29 35.91 -12.43
C PHE A 219 -1.38 36.25 -13.45
N GLN A 220 -1.72 37.52 -13.69
CA GLN A 220 -2.71 37.88 -14.72
C GLN A 220 -2.15 37.75 -16.14
N ASN A 221 -0.90 38.18 -16.36
CA ASN A 221 -0.28 38.17 -17.69
C ASN A 221 0.33 36.80 -18.05
N TYR A 222 0.91 36.10 -17.06
CA TYR A 222 1.63 34.83 -17.27
C TYR A 222 1.04 33.67 -16.47
N GLY A 223 -0.15 33.82 -15.87
CA GLY A 223 -0.76 32.79 -15.02
C GLY A 223 -0.89 31.43 -15.70
N ILE A 224 -1.23 31.40 -16.99
CA ILE A 224 -1.31 30.16 -17.78
C ILE A 224 0.08 29.49 -17.89
N PHE A 225 1.14 30.28 -18.11
CA PHE A 225 2.51 29.79 -18.22
C PHE A 225 3.04 29.32 -16.87
N ILE A 226 2.80 30.07 -15.79
CA ILE A 226 3.18 29.69 -14.42
C ILE A 226 2.47 28.41 -14.01
N PHE A 227 1.15 28.34 -14.21
CA PHE A 227 0.37 27.14 -13.92
C PHE A 227 0.86 25.95 -14.74
N SER A 228 1.10 26.13 -16.04
CA SER A 228 1.65 25.08 -16.89
C SER A 228 3.03 24.63 -16.42
N ALA A 229 3.91 25.55 -16.02
CA ALA A 229 5.24 25.25 -15.51
C ALA A 229 5.16 24.46 -14.19
N VAL A 230 4.29 24.85 -13.27
CA VAL A 230 4.02 24.13 -12.01
C VAL A 230 3.50 22.72 -12.30
N VAL A 231 2.55 22.57 -13.22
CA VAL A 231 2.01 21.25 -13.61
C VAL A 231 3.11 20.39 -14.24
N VAL A 232 3.94 20.94 -15.13
CA VAL A 232 5.06 20.23 -15.74
C VAL A 232 6.10 19.83 -14.69
N LEU A 233 6.50 20.72 -13.79
CA LEU A 233 7.40 20.42 -12.67
C LEU A 233 6.83 19.34 -11.75
N PHE A 234 5.54 19.42 -11.42
CA PHE A 234 4.86 18.43 -10.60
C PHE A 234 4.83 17.06 -11.27
N LEU A 235 4.51 17.00 -12.57
CA LEU A 235 4.52 15.76 -13.36
C LEU A 235 5.93 15.19 -13.52
N ALA A 236 6.92 16.05 -13.77
CA ALA A 236 8.34 15.67 -13.85
C ALA A 236 8.83 15.11 -12.52
N PHE A 237 8.51 15.77 -11.40
CA PHE A 237 8.83 15.31 -10.05
C PHE A 237 8.12 13.97 -9.72
N LYS A 238 6.83 13.84 -10.07
CA LYS A 238 6.07 12.59 -9.90
C LYS A 238 6.65 11.46 -10.76
N ARG A 239 7.18 11.76 -11.95
CA ARG A 239 7.83 10.77 -12.81
C ARG A 239 9.21 10.41 -12.28
N TYR A 240 9.99 11.38 -11.80
CA TYR A 240 11.29 11.18 -11.19
C TYR A 240 11.21 10.29 -9.94
N THR A 241 10.26 10.57 -9.04
CA THR A 241 10.03 9.77 -7.82
C THR A 241 9.54 8.35 -8.09
N LYS A 242 9.07 8.02 -9.30
CA LYS A 242 8.79 6.65 -9.73
C LYS A 242 10.02 5.89 -10.23
N THR A 243 11.11 6.57 -10.54
CA THR A 243 12.37 5.90 -10.93
C THR A 243 13.05 5.31 -9.68
N PRO A 244 13.79 4.19 -9.78
CA PRO A 244 14.46 3.59 -8.63
C PRO A 244 15.40 4.57 -7.89
N LYS A 245 16.20 5.33 -8.65
CA LYS A 245 17.11 6.34 -8.11
C LYS A 245 16.37 7.50 -7.45
N GLY A 246 15.32 8.02 -8.11
CA GLY A 246 14.53 9.13 -7.58
C GLY A 246 13.73 8.76 -6.34
N HIS A 247 13.17 7.54 -6.28
CA HIS A 247 12.48 7.03 -5.09
C HIS A 247 13.44 6.92 -3.90
N PHE A 248 14.63 6.34 -4.10
CA PHE A 248 15.66 6.23 -3.07
C PHE A 248 16.09 7.61 -2.54
N GLN A 249 16.39 8.55 -3.43
CA GLN A 249 16.82 9.89 -3.04
C GLN A 249 15.70 10.64 -2.31
N TRP A 250 14.46 10.49 -2.75
CA TRP A 250 13.29 11.08 -2.09
C TRP A 250 13.09 10.54 -0.68
N ASP A 251 13.18 9.22 -0.51
CA ASP A 251 13.10 8.57 0.81
C ASP A 251 14.23 9.01 1.75
N LYS A 252 15.44 9.25 1.21
CA LYS A 252 16.58 9.80 1.95
C LYS A 252 16.34 11.26 2.37
N ILE A 253 15.75 12.09 1.50
CA ILE A 253 15.40 13.48 1.82
C ILE A 253 14.35 13.54 2.93
N LYS A 254 13.32 12.68 2.86
CA LYS A 254 12.26 12.63 3.90
C LYS A 254 12.82 12.41 5.30
N LEU A 255 13.84 11.57 5.43
CA LEU A 255 14.51 11.30 6.72
C LEU A 255 15.20 12.53 7.33
N ARG A 256 15.54 13.53 6.51
CA ARG A 256 16.22 14.77 6.95
C ARG A 256 15.25 15.93 7.24
N LEU A 257 13.95 15.77 6.96
CA LEU A 257 12.97 16.82 7.22
C LEU A 257 12.75 16.97 8.73
N PRO A 258 12.77 18.20 9.30
CA PRO A 258 12.76 18.41 10.74
C PRO A 258 11.48 17.91 11.44
N LEU A 259 10.34 17.91 10.73
CA LEU A 259 9.05 17.44 11.24
C LEU A 259 8.80 15.95 10.92
N PHE A 260 9.01 15.55 9.66
CA PHE A 260 8.66 14.21 9.18
C PHE A 260 9.78 13.19 9.35
N GLY A 261 11.04 13.61 9.32
CA GLY A 261 12.21 12.74 9.39
C GLY A 261 12.24 11.89 10.66
N PRO A 262 12.14 12.50 11.86
CA PRO A 262 12.08 11.75 13.12
C PRO A 262 10.91 10.77 13.17
N LEU A 263 9.73 11.15 12.68
CA LEU A 263 8.55 10.28 12.64
C LEU A 263 8.79 9.07 11.72
N ILE A 264 9.32 9.31 10.51
CA ILE A 264 9.60 8.24 9.54
C ILE A 264 10.67 7.30 10.07
N LEU A 265 11.73 7.82 10.69
CA LEU A 265 12.79 7.00 11.27
C LEU A 265 12.26 6.14 12.42
N LYS A 266 11.55 6.72 13.39
CA LYS A 266 10.96 5.99 14.52
C LYS A 266 9.98 4.92 14.05
N ASN A 267 9.12 5.24 13.09
CA ASN A 267 8.22 4.27 12.48
C ASN A 267 8.98 3.15 11.74
N SER A 268 10.08 3.47 11.06
CA SER A 268 10.91 2.46 10.38
C SER A 268 11.62 1.55 11.37
N LEU A 269 12.09 2.07 12.51
CA LEU A 269 12.71 1.29 13.58
C LEU A 269 11.71 0.36 14.30
N SER A 270 10.51 0.86 14.59
CA SER A 270 9.39 0.06 15.09
C SER A 270 9.07 -1.10 14.13
N ARG A 271 8.85 -0.79 12.84
CA ARG A 271 8.58 -1.82 11.82
C ARG A 271 9.73 -2.81 11.67
N PHE A 272 10.98 -2.32 11.63
CA PHE A 272 12.17 -3.18 11.60
C PHE A 272 12.14 -4.19 12.75
N ALA A 273 11.99 -3.71 13.99
CA ALA A 273 12.00 -4.56 15.17
C ALA A 273 10.84 -5.56 15.17
N LYS A 274 9.63 -5.11 14.79
CA LYS A 274 8.44 -5.95 14.76
C LYS A 274 8.49 -7.04 13.69
N MET A 275 8.94 -6.69 12.49
CA MET A 275 9.10 -7.64 11.38
C MET A 275 10.19 -8.65 11.67
N PHE A 276 11.33 -8.19 12.22
CA PHE A 276 12.42 -9.07 12.62
C PHE A 276 11.95 -10.02 13.73
N GLU A 277 11.30 -9.51 14.78
CA GLU A 277 10.72 -10.34 15.85
C GLU A 277 9.78 -11.41 15.30
N THR A 278 8.87 -11.01 14.41
CA THR A 278 7.89 -11.93 13.81
C THR A 278 8.57 -13.04 12.99
N LEU A 279 9.51 -12.69 12.12
CA LEU A 279 10.21 -13.66 11.27
C LEU A 279 11.18 -14.55 12.05
N ASN A 280 11.91 -13.98 13.00
CA ASN A 280 12.86 -14.71 13.83
C ASN A 280 12.14 -15.75 14.70
N ARG A 281 11.02 -15.37 15.33
CA ARG A 281 10.16 -16.32 16.06
C ARG A 281 9.46 -17.33 15.15
N SER A 282 9.29 -17.02 13.87
CA SER A 282 8.82 -17.98 12.86
C SER A 282 9.92 -18.96 12.40
N GLY A 283 11.14 -18.85 12.95
CA GLY A 283 12.24 -19.78 12.68
C GLY A 283 13.05 -19.49 11.42
N LEU A 284 12.85 -18.34 10.76
CA LEU A 284 13.64 -18.00 9.56
C LEU A 284 15.09 -17.66 9.94
N PRO A 285 16.08 -18.10 9.15
CA PRO A 285 17.47 -17.69 9.32
C PRO A 285 17.64 -16.16 9.36
N ILE A 286 18.55 -15.66 10.20
CA ILE A 286 18.78 -14.21 10.39
C ILE A 286 19.06 -13.48 9.07
N LEU A 287 19.87 -14.06 8.18
CA LEU A 287 20.21 -13.45 6.89
C LEU A 287 18.99 -13.31 5.98
N GLU A 288 18.12 -14.32 5.96
CA GLU A 288 16.88 -14.31 5.20
C GLU A 288 15.90 -13.28 5.79
N THR A 289 15.77 -13.27 7.12
CA THR A 289 14.98 -12.28 7.86
C THR A 289 15.41 -10.86 7.51
N LEU A 290 16.71 -10.54 7.59
CA LEU A 290 17.23 -9.22 7.22
C LEU A 290 16.93 -8.85 5.77
N GLY A 291 17.01 -9.80 4.84
CA GLY A 291 16.69 -9.59 3.43
C GLY A 291 15.21 -9.24 3.21
N ILE A 292 14.30 -9.93 3.89
CA ILE A 292 12.86 -9.65 3.83
C ILE A 292 12.55 -8.30 4.47
N VAL A 293 13.07 -8.04 5.68
CA VAL A 293 12.84 -6.77 6.39
C VAL A 293 13.37 -5.58 5.57
N ALA A 294 14.52 -5.72 4.93
CA ALA A 294 15.08 -4.68 4.04
C ALA A 294 14.15 -4.34 2.86
N GLU A 295 13.36 -5.30 2.39
CA GLU A 295 12.39 -5.12 1.30
C GLU A 295 11.07 -4.48 1.80
N THR A 296 10.65 -4.77 3.05
CA THR A 296 9.31 -4.41 3.54
C THR A 296 9.26 -3.27 4.57
N VAL A 297 10.40 -2.82 5.10
CA VAL A 297 10.48 -1.74 6.12
C VAL A 297 9.87 -0.40 5.67
N GLY A 298 9.71 -0.20 4.37
CA GLY A 298 8.88 0.86 3.76
C GLY A 298 9.60 2.17 3.41
N ASN A 299 10.82 2.38 3.89
CA ASN A 299 11.71 3.45 3.42
C ASN A 299 12.94 2.80 2.77
N LEU A 300 13.20 3.11 1.49
CA LEU A 300 14.29 2.45 0.75
C LEU A 300 15.68 2.77 1.31
N ALA A 301 15.88 3.95 1.90
CA ALA A 301 17.17 4.30 2.51
C ALA A 301 17.42 3.48 3.79
N VAL A 302 16.38 3.26 4.61
CA VAL A 302 16.46 2.35 5.77
C VAL A 302 16.68 0.90 5.31
N GLY A 303 15.96 0.47 4.28
CA GLY A 303 16.12 -0.87 3.71
C GLY A 303 17.54 -1.13 3.21
N GLU A 304 18.16 -0.13 2.57
CA GLU A 304 19.55 -0.22 2.12
C GLU A 304 20.55 -0.32 3.28
N GLU A 305 20.33 0.41 4.38
CA GLU A 305 21.15 0.24 5.59
C GLU A 305 20.99 -1.16 6.19
N ILE A 306 19.78 -1.74 6.19
CA ILE A 306 19.54 -3.13 6.62
C ILE A 306 20.28 -4.13 5.71
N ARG A 307 20.33 -3.90 4.39
CA ARG A 307 21.13 -4.74 3.48
C ARG A 307 22.62 -4.69 3.82
N LYS A 308 23.16 -3.51 4.12
CA LYS A 308 24.57 -3.37 4.56
C LYS A 308 24.83 -4.11 5.86
N ILE A 309 23.88 -4.08 6.79
CA ILE A 309 23.95 -4.85 8.05
C ILE A 309 23.99 -6.35 7.75
N SER A 310 23.14 -6.84 6.84
CA SER A 310 23.12 -8.24 6.40
C SER A 310 24.48 -8.70 5.84
N LEU A 311 25.15 -7.86 5.04
CA LEU A 311 26.50 -8.14 4.54
C LEU A 311 27.54 -8.29 5.67
N GLY A 312 27.39 -7.53 6.76
CA GLY A 312 28.27 -7.67 7.94
C GLY A 312 27.99 -8.95 8.72
N VAL A 313 26.72 -9.33 8.87
CA VAL A 313 26.32 -10.60 9.50
C VAL A 313 26.82 -11.78 8.68
N GLN A 314 26.74 -11.71 7.35
CA GLN A 314 27.26 -12.74 6.44
C GLN A 314 28.77 -12.98 6.61
N LYS A 315 29.52 -11.96 7.02
CA LYS A 315 30.96 -12.04 7.32
C LYS A 315 31.26 -12.53 8.74
N GLY A 316 30.24 -12.87 9.53
CA GLY A 316 30.41 -13.36 10.91
C GLY A 316 30.66 -12.25 11.93
N GLU A 317 30.36 -10.98 11.63
CA GLU A 317 30.57 -9.88 12.59
C GLU A 317 29.52 -9.84 13.73
N GLY A 318 28.49 -10.68 13.66
CA GLY A 318 27.29 -10.57 14.49
C GLY A 318 26.35 -9.45 14.04
N LEU A 319 25.20 -9.28 14.70
CA LEU A 319 24.21 -8.24 14.38
C LEU A 319 24.63 -6.87 14.93
N ALA A 320 25.12 -6.83 16.17
CA ALA A 320 25.36 -5.56 16.86
C ALA A 320 26.47 -4.71 16.23
N ARG A 321 27.53 -5.33 15.67
CA ARG A 321 28.68 -4.59 15.12
C ARG A 321 28.32 -3.81 13.84
N PRO A 322 27.70 -4.41 12.80
CA PRO A 322 27.27 -3.67 11.62
C PRO A 322 26.23 -2.60 11.94
N LEU A 323 25.29 -2.88 12.87
CA LEU A 323 24.31 -1.90 13.33
C LEU A 323 24.96 -0.64 13.93
N ARG A 324 26.04 -0.80 14.71
CA ARG A 324 26.77 0.32 15.32
C ARG A 324 27.40 1.27 14.28
N ARG A 325 27.67 0.80 13.06
CA ARG A 325 28.23 1.64 11.98
C ARG A 325 27.19 2.49 11.28
N SER A 326 25.90 2.19 11.46
CA SER A 326 24.82 2.92 10.80
C SER A 326 24.35 4.11 11.65
N GLU A 327 24.25 5.28 11.03
CA GLU A 327 23.74 6.50 11.67
C GLU A 327 22.22 6.44 11.94
N LEU A 328 21.51 5.51 11.29
CA LEU A 328 20.04 5.39 11.43
C LEU A 328 19.62 4.60 12.67
N PHE A 329 20.52 3.80 13.26
CA PHE A 329 20.22 2.92 14.38
C PHE A 329 20.74 3.51 15.70
N PRO A 330 19.86 3.97 16.59
CA PRO A 330 20.30 4.62 17.83
C PRO A 330 21.05 3.65 18.76
N PRO A 331 21.96 4.17 19.62
CA PRO A 331 22.77 3.34 20.51
C PRO A 331 21.96 2.38 21.39
N MET A 332 20.73 2.76 21.77
CA MET A 332 19.82 1.92 22.53
C MET A 332 19.46 0.64 21.77
N VAL A 333 19.08 0.75 20.48
CA VAL A 333 18.77 -0.40 19.61
C VAL A 333 19.97 -1.33 19.49
N VAL A 334 21.14 -0.74 19.23
CA VAL A 334 22.41 -1.49 19.11
C VAL A 334 22.70 -2.27 20.39
N ARG A 335 22.52 -1.65 21.56
CA ARG A 335 22.75 -2.30 22.87
C ARG A 335 21.77 -3.43 23.15
N MET A 336 20.48 -3.23 22.88
CA MET A 336 19.48 -4.25 23.11
C MET A 336 19.68 -5.46 22.19
N ILE A 337 20.04 -5.24 20.93
CA ILE A 337 20.38 -6.33 20.01
C ILE A 337 21.66 -7.04 20.46
N ALA A 338 22.69 -6.31 20.92
CA ALA A 338 23.90 -6.92 21.45
C ALA A 338 23.62 -7.81 22.67
N ILE A 339 22.77 -7.35 23.60
CA ILE A 339 22.36 -8.13 24.77
C ILE A 339 21.60 -9.38 24.31
N GLY A 340 20.59 -9.22 23.44
CA GLY A 340 19.79 -10.34 22.94
C GLY A 340 20.57 -11.37 22.13
N GLU A 341 21.57 -10.92 21.37
CA GLU A 341 22.51 -11.79 20.64
C GLU A 341 23.40 -12.60 21.60
N GLN A 342 23.87 -11.99 22.70
CA GLN A 342 24.71 -12.67 23.70
C GLN A 342 23.92 -13.62 24.61
N SER A 343 22.71 -13.25 25.01
CA SER A 343 21.87 -14.04 25.92
C SER A 343 20.93 -15.02 25.20
N GLY A 344 20.93 -15.03 23.86
CA GLY A 344 19.97 -15.82 23.07
C GLY A 344 18.53 -15.34 23.16
N SER A 345 18.28 -14.16 23.73
CA SER A 345 16.93 -13.60 23.93
C SER A 345 16.64 -12.44 22.96
N LEU A 346 17.07 -12.58 21.70
CA LEU A 346 16.90 -11.57 20.66
C LEU A 346 15.42 -11.20 20.45
N ASP A 347 14.53 -12.20 20.53
CA ASP A 347 13.09 -12.02 20.37
C ASP A 347 12.48 -11.03 21.37
N SER A 348 12.82 -11.18 22.66
CA SER A 348 12.30 -10.29 23.70
C SER A 348 12.91 -8.90 23.60
N MET A 349 14.18 -8.80 23.17
CA MET A 349 14.82 -7.51 22.93
C MET A 349 14.18 -6.77 21.74
N LEU A 350 13.89 -7.46 20.63
CA LEU A 350 13.20 -6.89 19.48
C LEU A 350 11.77 -6.46 19.82
N GLU A 351 11.04 -7.26 20.62
CA GLU A 351 9.71 -6.89 21.10
C GLU A 351 9.74 -5.59 21.93
N ASN A 352 10.71 -5.47 22.84
CA ASN A 352 10.88 -4.26 23.66
C ASN A 352 11.30 -3.05 22.82
N ILE A 353 12.18 -3.24 21.82
CA ILE A 353 12.53 -2.19 20.87
C ILE A 353 11.28 -1.72 20.11
N SER A 354 10.47 -2.65 19.58
CA SER A 354 9.22 -2.31 18.89
C SER A 354 8.34 -1.45 19.80
N ARG A 355 8.01 -1.96 21.00
CA ARG A 355 7.13 -1.26 21.95
C ARG A 355 7.64 0.13 22.33
N HIS A 356 8.94 0.28 22.52
CA HIS A 356 9.54 1.59 22.77
C HIS A 356 9.35 2.54 21.58
N TYR A 357 9.65 2.10 20.36
CA TYR A 357 9.49 2.96 19.18
C TYR A 357 8.03 3.20 18.82
N ASP A 358 7.11 2.32 19.18
CA ASP A 358 5.67 2.50 19.03
C ASP A 358 5.19 3.70 19.87
N ILE A 359 5.64 3.77 21.12
CA ILE A 359 5.40 4.90 22.02
C ILE A 359 6.06 6.18 21.45
N GLU A 360 7.29 6.09 20.97
CA GLU A 360 8.01 7.23 20.37
C GLU A 360 7.35 7.74 19.08
N VAL A 361 6.72 6.86 18.29
CA VAL A 361 5.91 7.22 17.12
C VAL A 361 4.68 8.00 17.58
N ASP A 362 3.96 7.50 18.59
CA ASP A 362 2.79 8.20 19.15
C ASP A 362 3.17 9.59 19.69
N TYR A 363 4.32 9.73 20.36
CA TYR A 363 4.84 11.03 20.79
C TYR A 363 5.24 11.94 19.62
N ALA A 364 5.89 11.39 18.60
CA ALA A 364 6.26 12.16 17.41
C ALA A 364 5.02 12.67 16.66
N ILE A 365 3.97 11.86 16.56
CA ILE A 365 2.68 12.25 15.99
C ILE A 365 2.08 13.41 16.79
N LYS A 366 1.99 13.29 18.12
CA LYS A 366 1.45 14.35 19.00
C LYS A 366 2.24 15.65 18.87
N LYS A 367 3.58 15.57 18.88
CA LYS A 367 4.48 16.74 18.75
C LYS A 367 4.33 17.41 17.39
N MET A 368 4.16 16.63 16.31
CA MET A 368 3.93 17.17 14.98
C MET A 368 2.61 17.96 14.93
N THR A 369 1.53 17.41 15.49
CA THR A 369 0.24 18.11 15.58
C THR A 369 0.35 19.39 16.42
N SER A 370 1.02 19.35 17.57
CA SER A 370 1.15 20.54 18.44
C SER A 370 1.96 21.66 17.79
N MET A 371 3.05 21.33 17.07
CA MET A 371 3.85 22.34 16.37
C MET A 371 3.06 22.98 15.22
N ILE A 372 2.21 22.22 14.52
CA ILE A 372 1.38 22.78 13.44
C ILE A 372 0.25 23.66 13.98
N ASN A 373 -0.25 23.40 15.20
CA ASN A 373 -1.30 24.20 15.83
C ASN A 373 -0.79 25.48 16.49
N LEU A 374 0.52 25.58 16.76
CA LEU A 374 1.14 26.73 17.42
C LEU A 374 1.54 27.86 16.45
N TYR A 375 1.45 27.61 15.14
CA TYR A 375 1.64 28.57 14.05
C TYR A 375 0.34 28.68 13.25
#